data_AF-A0A162U588-F1
#
_entry.id   AF-A0A162U588-F1
#
_cell.length_a   1.000
_cell.length_b   1.000
_cell.length_c   1.000
_cell.angle_alpha   90.00
_cell.angle_beta   90.00
_cell.angle_gamma   90.00
#
_symmetry.space_group_name_H-M   'P 1'
#
loop_
_entity.id
_entity.type
_entity.pdbx_description
1 polymer ?
#
loop_
_entity_poly.entity_id
_entity_poly.type
_entity_poly.pdbx_seq_one_letter_code
_entity_poly.pdbx_strand_id
1 'polypeptide(L)'
;MDFINYIPDENYNNFMTERMEVDEAAVEFGEIEMLRGNEYFVEDTPQSTADEKMEEMVLELGEMMITKTKRYKKYGPEQIARFINILQETGETVPKAAEACGIPTSSAYRLLNQFNDSNRTILPGSTSTQKGKAKPKKLFPIHTAFLIQLFDANPSTVLEQAREELMKQFGLSVAISSLYVHISEKCCLTLKQASKYTIERDAPRTLNLRYEIINKWIEAGVDFQKNCVFIDEAGFHSQLMRGRAWSKVGAPANVKVHTQKDVNLSMIGCICARGIISFTKVIPLKIGDAELIEKEFHSEVSAKKKKAQH
;
A
#
# COMPACT_ATOMS: atom_id res chain seq x y z
N MET A 1 3.87 -32.06 18.41
CA MET A 1 2.84 -32.04 17.37
C MET A 1 2.93 -33.39 16.71
N ASP A 2 1.93 -34.22 16.95
CA ASP A 2 1.85 -35.56 16.38
C ASP A 2 1.25 -35.43 14.98
N PHE A 3 1.82 -36.11 14.01
CA PHE A 3 1.38 -36.07 12.61
C PHE A 3 0.69 -37.38 12.26
N ILE A 4 -0.44 -37.29 11.54
CA ILE A 4 -1.14 -38.45 11.00
C ILE A 4 -0.75 -38.55 9.52
N ASN A 5 -0.18 -39.69 9.14
CA ASN A 5 0.23 -39.94 7.76
C ASN A 5 -1.02 -40.30 6.94
N TYR A 6 -1.47 -39.38 6.08
CA TYR A 6 -2.63 -39.61 5.21
C TYR A 6 -2.18 -40.15 3.85
N ILE A 7 -2.54 -41.40 3.57
CA ILE A 7 -2.35 -42.03 2.25
C ILE A 7 -3.74 -42.11 1.60
N PRO A 8 -4.03 -41.31 0.55
CA PRO A 8 -5.32 -41.37 -0.12
C PRO A 8 -5.46 -42.65 -0.95
N ASP A 9 -6.60 -43.34 -0.82
CA ASP A 9 -6.94 -44.49 -1.68
C ASP A 9 -7.15 -44.06 -3.14
N GLU A 10 -6.67 -44.88 -4.08
CA GLU A 10 -6.70 -44.62 -5.54
C GLU A 10 -8.13 -44.54 -6.14
N ASN A 11 -9.18 -44.77 -5.34
CA ASN A 11 -10.57 -44.84 -5.81
C ASN A 11 -11.41 -43.57 -5.55
N TYR A 12 -10.77 -42.44 -5.21
CA TYR A 12 -11.45 -41.19 -4.81
C TYR A 12 -12.35 -40.56 -5.91
N ASN A 13 -12.22 -40.98 -7.17
CA ASN A 13 -13.01 -40.44 -8.27
C ASN A 13 -14.46 -40.96 -8.32
N ASN A 14 -14.82 -42.04 -7.60
CA ASN A 14 -16.17 -42.61 -7.65
C ASN A 14 -17.11 -42.20 -6.51
N PHE A 15 -16.65 -41.43 -5.52
CA PHE A 15 -17.49 -41.05 -4.35
C PHE A 15 -18.36 -39.81 -4.56
N MET A 16 -18.32 -39.17 -5.73
CA MET A 16 -19.14 -37.98 -6.03
C MET A 16 -20.60 -38.28 -6.36
N THR A 17 -21.05 -39.54 -6.34
CA THR A 17 -22.41 -39.89 -6.78
C THR A 17 -23.24 -40.72 -5.79
N GLU A 18 -22.66 -41.22 -4.69
CA GLU A 18 -23.45 -41.92 -3.67
C GLU A 18 -23.77 -40.96 -2.52
N ARG A 19 -25.05 -40.60 -2.41
CA ARG A 19 -25.62 -39.96 -1.22
C ARG A 19 -25.33 -40.88 -0.03
N MET A 20 -24.47 -40.45 0.89
CA MET A 20 -24.39 -41.07 2.21
C MET A 20 -25.77 -40.88 2.89
N GLU A 21 -26.49 -41.98 3.08
CA GLU A 21 -27.57 -42.05 4.05
C GLU A 21 -26.96 -41.77 5.43
N VAL A 22 -27.39 -40.66 6.03
CA VAL A 22 -26.93 -40.23 7.35
C VAL A 22 -27.83 -40.90 8.38
N ASP A 23 -27.24 -41.66 9.29
CA ASP A 23 -27.92 -42.22 10.47
C ASP A 23 -28.73 -41.14 11.20
N GLU A 24 -29.99 -41.43 11.50
CA GLU A 24 -30.99 -40.52 12.10
C GLU A 24 -30.57 -39.91 13.45
N ALA A 25 -29.49 -40.40 14.07
CA ALA A 25 -29.02 -39.93 15.37
C ALA A 25 -28.25 -38.59 15.34
N ALA A 26 -27.72 -38.15 14.20
CA ALA A 26 -26.92 -36.92 14.12
C ALA A 26 -27.74 -35.63 13.97
N VAL A 27 -29.08 -35.73 13.93
CA VAL A 27 -29.99 -34.60 13.69
C VAL A 27 -30.30 -33.80 14.96
N GLU A 28 -29.96 -34.30 16.16
CA GLU A 28 -30.45 -33.71 17.41
C GLU A 28 -29.52 -32.67 18.07
N PHE A 29 -28.23 -32.58 17.71
CA PHE A 29 -27.32 -31.57 18.29
C PHE A 29 -26.36 -30.95 17.26
N GLY A 30 -26.80 -29.81 16.69
CA GLY A 30 -25.94 -28.85 15.98
C GLY A 30 -26.20 -28.78 14.48
N GLU A 31 -26.74 -27.65 14.01
CA GLU A 31 -26.83 -27.35 12.57
C GLU A 31 -25.42 -27.20 11.98
N ILE A 32 -24.96 -28.25 11.30
CA ILE A 32 -23.79 -28.20 10.42
C ILE A 32 -24.27 -27.68 9.06
N GLU A 33 -24.22 -26.37 8.84
CA GLU A 33 -24.44 -25.80 7.50
C GLU A 33 -23.18 -25.92 6.65
N MET A 34 -23.20 -26.88 5.72
CA MET A 34 -22.24 -26.97 4.63
C MET A 34 -22.49 -25.85 3.61
N LEU A 35 -21.70 -24.77 3.68
CA LEU A 35 -21.76 -23.69 2.70
C LEU A 35 -21.14 -24.16 1.37
N ARG A 36 -21.99 -24.57 0.41
CA ARG A 36 -21.56 -24.80 -0.98
C ARG A 36 -21.24 -23.47 -1.65
N GLY A 37 -20.10 -23.41 -2.34
CA GLY A 37 -19.63 -22.21 -3.03
C GLY A 37 -20.62 -21.74 -4.08
N ASN A 38 -21.07 -20.49 -3.96
CA ASN A 38 -21.91 -19.84 -4.96
C ASN A 38 -21.08 -19.55 -6.22
N GLU A 39 -21.52 -20.07 -7.35
CA GLU A 39 -21.10 -19.65 -8.68
C GLU A 39 -21.56 -18.20 -8.90
N TYR A 40 -20.61 -17.30 -9.17
CA TYR A 40 -20.90 -15.90 -9.48
C TYR A 40 -21.46 -15.79 -10.91
N PHE A 41 -22.74 -15.48 -11.04
CA PHE A 41 -23.29 -14.88 -12.26
C PHE A 41 -23.06 -13.37 -12.21
N VAL A 42 -22.38 -12.83 -13.23
CA VAL A 42 -22.24 -11.39 -13.47
C VAL A 42 -23.48 -10.95 -14.24
N GLU A 43 -24.35 -10.17 -13.61
CA GLU A 43 -25.41 -9.44 -14.31
C GLU A 43 -24.91 -8.03 -14.67
N ASP A 44 -24.85 -7.73 -15.97
CA ASP A 44 -24.55 -6.41 -16.53
C ASP A 44 -25.72 -5.44 -16.24
N THR A 45 -25.43 -4.32 -15.59
CA THR A 45 -26.36 -3.18 -15.48
C THR A 45 -25.92 -2.01 -16.36
N PRO A 46 -26.84 -1.20 -16.94
CA PRO A 46 -26.52 -0.29 -18.04
C PRO A 46 -25.80 0.98 -17.59
N GLN A 47 -24.62 1.21 -18.16
CA GLN A 47 -23.63 2.23 -17.82
C GLN A 47 -23.87 3.63 -18.46
N SER A 48 -24.97 3.92 -19.17
CA SER A 48 -24.95 5.01 -20.16
C SER A 48 -25.39 6.43 -19.74
N THR A 49 -25.91 6.67 -18.54
CA THR A 49 -26.48 8.02 -18.21
C THR A 49 -25.70 8.84 -17.19
N ALA A 50 -24.78 8.22 -16.45
CA ALA A 50 -23.97 8.92 -15.45
C ALA A 50 -22.66 9.48 -16.03
N ASP A 51 -22.11 8.82 -17.06
CA ASP A 51 -20.83 9.19 -17.65
C ASP A 51 -20.94 10.45 -18.53
N GLU A 52 -22.04 10.59 -19.29
CA GLU A 52 -22.28 11.79 -20.13
C GLU A 52 -22.40 13.08 -19.31
N LYS A 53 -23.05 13.02 -18.14
CA LYS A 53 -23.18 14.17 -17.23
C LYS A 53 -21.88 14.53 -16.53
N MET A 54 -20.99 13.55 -16.31
CA MET A 54 -19.69 13.82 -15.74
C MET A 54 -18.75 14.46 -16.78
N GLU A 55 -18.81 13.99 -18.04
CA GLU A 55 -18.03 14.59 -19.13
C GLU A 55 -18.48 16.03 -19.45
N GLU A 56 -19.78 16.32 -19.45
CA GLU A 56 -20.30 17.67 -19.69
C GLU A 56 -19.85 18.66 -18.60
N MET A 57 -19.90 18.26 -17.31
CA MET A 57 -19.38 19.09 -16.21
C MET A 57 -17.86 19.25 -16.24
N VAL A 58 -17.10 18.24 -16.71
CA VAL A 58 -15.63 18.32 -16.83
C VAL A 58 -15.23 19.24 -17.98
N LEU A 59 -15.99 19.26 -19.07
CA LEU A 59 -15.81 20.19 -20.19
C LEU A 59 -16.11 21.63 -19.76
N GLU A 60 -17.20 21.86 -19.01
CA GLU A 60 -17.59 23.18 -18.50
C GLU A 60 -16.58 23.73 -17.47
N LEU A 61 -16.06 22.88 -16.57
CA LEU A 61 -14.94 23.25 -15.69
C LEU A 61 -13.65 23.53 -16.45
N GLY A 62 -13.39 22.80 -17.54
CA GLY A 62 -12.24 22.98 -18.42
C GLY A 62 -12.25 24.35 -19.10
N GLU A 63 -13.41 24.83 -19.53
CA GLU A 63 -13.57 26.16 -20.13
C GLU A 63 -13.44 27.28 -19.08
N MET A 64 -13.96 27.09 -17.86
CA MET A 64 -13.84 28.08 -16.77
C MET A 64 -12.39 28.27 -16.25
N MET A 65 -11.55 27.23 -16.29
CA MET A 65 -10.13 27.32 -15.90
C MET A 65 -9.24 28.01 -16.95
N ILE A 66 -9.76 28.29 -18.15
CA ILE A 66 -9.07 29.08 -19.20
C ILE A 66 -9.36 30.59 -19.02
N THR A 67 -9.69 31.03 -17.80
CA THR A 67 -9.60 32.46 -17.45
C THR A 67 -8.12 32.86 -17.31
N LYS A 68 -7.57 33.23 -18.47
CA LYS A 68 -6.24 33.77 -18.77
C LYS A 68 -5.53 34.45 -17.57
N THR A 69 -4.74 33.68 -16.81
CA THR A 69 -3.50 34.24 -16.28
C THR A 69 -2.65 34.65 -17.48
N LYS A 70 -2.19 35.91 -17.54
CA LYS A 70 -1.31 36.39 -18.61
C LYS A 70 -0.02 35.56 -18.57
N ARG A 71 0.05 34.45 -19.32
CA ARG A 71 1.32 33.76 -19.58
C ARG A 71 2.23 34.77 -20.26
N TYR A 72 3.39 35.02 -19.68
CA TYR A 72 4.40 35.88 -20.28
C TYR A 72 4.73 35.31 -21.68
N LYS A 73 4.58 36.10 -22.75
CA LYS A 73 4.87 35.64 -24.11
C LYS A 73 6.35 35.25 -24.18
N LYS A 74 6.61 33.95 -24.30
CA LYS A 74 7.95 33.40 -24.51
C LYS A 74 8.14 33.23 -26.02
N TYR A 75 9.07 33.98 -26.60
CA TYR A 75 9.38 33.90 -28.03
C TYR A 75 10.08 32.57 -28.33
N GLY A 76 9.69 31.90 -29.42
CA GLY A 76 10.29 30.65 -29.83
C GLY A 76 11.74 30.84 -30.29
N PRO A 77 12.62 29.81 -30.19
CA PRO A 77 14.01 29.92 -30.61
C PRO A 77 14.13 30.31 -32.10
N GLU A 78 13.24 29.81 -32.95
CA GLU A 78 13.18 30.18 -34.38
C GLU A 78 12.77 31.63 -34.63
N GLN A 79 11.92 32.18 -33.77
CA GLN A 79 11.47 33.58 -33.85
C GLN A 79 12.61 34.53 -33.48
N ILE A 80 13.42 34.14 -32.48
CA ILE A 80 14.60 34.87 -32.06
C ILE A 80 15.73 34.74 -33.10
N ALA A 81 15.92 33.56 -33.68
CA ALA A 81 16.89 33.34 -34.75
C ALA A 81 16.58 34.20 -35.98
N ARG A 82 15.30 34.22 -36.41
CA ARG A 82 14.84 35.10 -37.50
C ARG A 82 15.12 36.57 -37.22
N PHE A 83 14.85 37.03 -36.00
CA PHE A 83 15.14 38.40 -35.57
C PHE A 83 16.64 38.75 -35.66
N ILE A 84 17.52 37.86 -35.20
CA ILE A 84 18.99 38.07 -35.28
C ILE A 84 19.48 38.04 -36.73
N ASN A 85 18.97 37.14 -37.57
CA ASN A 85 19.36 37.06 -38.98
C ASN A 85 18.97 38.34 -39.74
N ILE A 86 17.77 38.89 -39.51
CA ILE A 86 17.35 40.17 -40.12
C ILE A 86 18.33 41.29 -39.72
N LEU A 87 18.73 41.37 -38.45
CA LEU A 87 19.70 42.36 -38.00
C LEU A 87 21.11 42.19 -38.61
N GLN A 88 21.54 40.96 -38.87
CA GLN A 88 22.89 40.67 -39.39
C GLN A 88 22.97 40.73 -40.92
N GLU A 89 22.00 40.15 -41.64
CA GLU A 89 22.03 40.00 -43.10
C GLU A 89 21.44 41.21 -43.83
N THR A 90 20.35 41.78 -43.29
CA THR A 90 19.63 42.89 -43.95
C THR A 90 19.97 44.26 -43.37
N GLY A 91 20.64 44.33 -42.21
CA GLY A 91 21.08 45.59 -41.61
C GLY A 91 19.96 46.54 -41.19
N GLU A 92 18.73 46.02 -41.01
CA GLU A 92 17.57 46.81 -40.65
C GLU A 92 17.62 47.31 -39.20
N THR A 93 16.82 48.35 -38.89
CA THR A 93 16.73 48.88 -37.53
C THR A 93 15.99 47.92 -36.60
N VAL A 94 16.38 47.90 -35.32
CA VAL A 94 15.80 47.03 -34.28
C VAL A 94 14.27 47.07 -34.23
N PRO A 95 13.60 48.23 -34.33
CA PRO A 95 12.14 48.29 -34.32
C PRO A 95 11.49 47.59 -35.53
N LYS A 96 12.09 47.73 -36.71
CA LYS A 96 11.57 47.14 -37.96
C LYS A 96 11.72 45.61 -37.97
N ALA A 97 12.89 45.13 -37.52
CA ALA A 97 13.12 43.70 -37.33
C ALA A 97 12.22 43.09 -36.24
N ALA A 98 11.94 43.86 -35.17
CA ALA A 98 11.06 43.44 -34.09
C ALA A 98 9.60 43.31 -34.56
N GLU A 99 9.12 44.26 -35.36
CA GLU A 99 7.80 44.23 -35.97
C GLU A 99 7.63 43.04 -36.92
N ALA A 100 8.61 42.80 -37.81
CA ALA A 100 8.62 41.67 -38.74
C ALA A 100 8.58 40.31 -38.01
N CYS A 101 9.20 40.22 -36.83
CA CYS A 101 9.22 39.00 -36.02
C CYS A 101 8.09 38.92 -34.99
N GLY A 102 7.18 39.91 -34.90
CA GLY A 102 6.12 39.94 -33.90
C GLY A 102 6.63 40.03 -32.45
N ILE A 103 7.82 40.61 -32.25
CA ILE A 103 8.44 40.82 -30.94
C ILE A 103 8.21 42.28 -30.53
N PRO A 104 7.69 42.57 -29.34
CA PRO A 104 7.66 43.91 -28.77
C PRO A 104 9.05 44.55 -28.77
N THR A 105 9.14 45.80 -29.21
CA THR A 105 10.40 46.55 -29.34
C THR A 105 11.27 46.50 -28.09
N SER A 106 10.67 46.63 -26.89
CA SER A 106 11.37 46.51 -25.61
C SER A 106 12.02 45.14 -25.37
N SER A 107 11.36 44.06 -25.81
CA SER A 107 11.91 42.71 -25.75
C SER A 107 13.00 42.49 -26.79
N ALA A 108 12.87 43.09 -27.98
CA ALA A 108 13.86 43.03 -29.04
C ALA A 108 15.20 43.67 -28.64
N TYR A 109 15.16 44.87 -28.02
CA TYR A 109 16.36 45.49 -27.45
C TYR A 109 16.99 44.64 -26.35
N ARG A 110 16.18 44.03 -25.47
CA ARG A 110 16.69 43.10 -24.44
C ARG A 110 17.38 41.87 -25.05
N LEU A 111 16.80 41.29 -26.10
CA LEU A 111 17.38 40.14 -26.81
C LEU A 111 18.68 40.54 -27.51
N LEU A 112 18.73 41.70 -28.14
CA LEU A 112 19.94 42.23 -28.78
C LEU A 112 21.06 42.47 -27.77
N ASN A 113 20.76 43.04 -26.61
CA ASN A 113 21.74 43.23 -25.53
C ASN A 113 22.27 41.87 -25.05
N GLN A 114 21.39 40.90 -24.80
CA GLN A 114 21.80 39.54 -24.43
C GLN A 114 22.68 38.85 -25.48
N PHE A 115 22.41 39.11 -26.76
CA PHE A 115 23.22 38.59 -27.87
C PHE A 115 24.59 39.28 -27.96
N ASN A 116 24.66 40.59 -27.71
CA ASN A 116 25.93 41.31 -27.65
C ASN A 116 26.75 40.89 -26.42
N ASP A 117 26.11 40.68 -25.27
CA ASP A 117 26.74 40.20 -24.03
C ASP A 117 27.29 38.77 -24.18
N SER A 118 26.68 37.94 -25.03
CA SER A 118 27.15 36.58 -25.36
C SER A 118 28.19 36.55 -26.49
N ASN A 119 28.83 37.70 -26.78
CA ASN A 119 29.80 37.86 -27.85
C ASN A 119 29.28 37.41 -29.22
N ARG A 120 27.96 37.62 -29.47
CA ARG A 120 27.24 37.28 -30.72
C ARG A 120 27.30 35.81 -31.14
N THR A 121 27.63 34.92 -30.22
CA THR A 121 27.83 33.50 -30.51
C THR A 121 26.63 32.64 -30.08
N ILE A 122 25.84 33.12 -29.11
CA ILE A 122 24.74 32.35 -28.53
C ILE A 122 23.41 33.10 -28.74
N LEU A 123 22.43 32.42 -29.35
CA LEU A 123 21.08 32.95 -29.51
C LEU A 123 20.43 33.24 -28.14
N PRO A 124 19.92 34.47 -27.92
CA PRO A 124 19.32 34.83 -26.65
C PRO A 124 18.03 34.01 -26.41
N GLY A 125 17.79 33.57 -25.17
CA GLY A 125 16.65 32.70 -24.84
C GLY A 125 16.84 31.19 -25.12
N SER A 126 17.94 30.79 -25.79
CA SER A 126 18.34 29.39 -25.89
C SER A 126 18.92 28.89 -24.56
N THR A 127 18.03 28.40 -23.67
CA THR A 127 18.22 27.50 -22.51
C THR A 127 19.41 27.64 -21.54
N SER A 128 20.36 28.56 -21.72
CA SER A 128 21.63 28.56 -20.97
C SER A 128 21.87 29.77 -20.07
N THR A 129 21.18 30.89 -20.25
CA THR A 129 21.49 32.10 -19.46
C THR A 129 20.47 32.31 -18.36
N GLN A 130 20.92 32.01 -17.14
CA GLN A 130 20.28 32.26 -15.85
C GLN A 130 19.10 31.32 -15.52
N LYS A 131 19.41 30.05 -15.21
CA LYS A 131 18.69 29.40 -14.10
C LYS A 131 18.75 30.39 -12.94
N GLY A 132 17.61 30.96 -12.55
CA GLY A 132 17.54 31.93 -11.46
C GLY A 132 18.36 31.41 -10.29
N LYS A 133 19.22 32.28 -9.71
CA LYS A 133 20.19 31.92 -8.67
C LYS A 133 19.59 30.86 -7.76
N ALA A 134 20.11 29.64 -7.81
CA ALA A 134 19.60 28.54 -7.01
C ALA A 134 19.59 29.02 -5.55
N LYS A 135 18.44 28.91 -4.89
CA LYS A 135 18.33 29.30 -3.48
C LYS A 135 19.45 28.59 -2.70
N PRO A 136 20.14 29.27 -1.77
CA PRO A 136 21.20 28.65 -1.00
C PRO A 136 20.66 27.38 -0.34
N LYS A 137 21.33 26.25 -0.60
CA LYS A 137 20.95 24.96 -0.01
C LYS A 137 21.19 25.06 1.50
N LYS A 138 20.14 24.84 2.28
CA LYS A 138 20.21 24.79 3.75
C LYS A 138 20.64 23.43 4.30
N LEU A 139 20.58 22.39 3.45
CA LEU A 139 20.92 21.03 3.81
C LEU A 139 22.10 20.54 2.96
N PHE A 140 23.02 19.87 3.63
CA PHE A 140 24.33 19.45 3.16
C PHE A 140 24.51 17.95 3.45
N PRO A 141 25.52 17.30 2.84
CA PRO A 141 25.79 15.89 3.07
C PRO A 141 25.96 15.52 4.54
N ILE A 142 26.53 16.41 5.37
CA ILE A 142 26.70 16.17 6.81
C ILE A 142 25.38 15.94 7.55
N HIS A 143 24.33 16.69 7.19
CA HIS A 143 22.99 16.51 7.77
C HIS A 143 22.32 15.24 7.23
N THR A 144 22.68 14.81 6.03
CA THR A 144 22.16 13.57 5.45
C THR A 144 22.66 12.36 6.24
N ALA A 145 23.96 12.33 6.55
CA ALA A 145 24.55 11.28 7.37
C ALA A 145 23.94 11.24 8.78
N PHE A 146 23.73 12.41 9.40
CA PHE A 146 23.06 12.50 10.70
C PHE A 146 21.62 11.97 10.65
N LEU A 147 20.84 12.37 9.65
CA LEU A 147 19.45 11.92 9.51
C LEU A 147 19.36 10.40 9.31
N ILE A 148 20.25 9.81 8.51
CA ILE A 148 20.30 8.35 8.34
C ILE A 148 20.57 7.67 9.69
N GLN A 149 21.60 8.11 10.42
CA GLN A 149 21.92 7.54 11.73
C GLN A 149 20.76 7.68 12.74
N LEU A 150 20.04 8.81 12.70
CA LEU A 150 18.87 9.05 13.56
C LEU A 150 17.75 8.05 13.28
N PHE A 151 17.42 7.83 12.01
CA PHE A 151 16.36 6.90 11.61
C PHE A 151 16.76 5.43 11.77
N ASP A 152 18.04 5.09 11.62
CA ASP A 152 18.55 3.73 11.87
C ASP A 152 18.45 3.37 13.36
N ALA A 153 18.74 4.33 14.25
CA ALA A 153 18.60 4.13 15.69
C ALA A 153 17.13 4.04 16.12
N ASN A 154 16.26 4.88 15.56
CA ASN A 154 14.85 4.94 15.89
C ASN A 154 14.00 5.11 14.61
N PRO A 155 13.54 4.00 13.98
CA PRO A 155 12.78 4.09 12.72
C PRO A 155 11.40 4.74 12.88
N SER A 156 10.91 4.87 14.12
CA SER A 156 9.63 5.49 14.44
C SER A 156 9.71 7.00 14.68
N THR A 157 10.87 7.63 14.48
CA THR A 157 11.04 9.08 14.70
C THR A 157 10.13 9.89 13.76
N VAL A 158 9.39 10.84 14.33
CA VAL A 158 8.51 11.72 13.56
C VAL A 158 9.34 12.82 12.89
N LEU A 159 8.89 13.32 11.73
CA LEU A 159 9.58 14.41 11.01
C LEU A 159 9.82 15.67 11.86
N GLU A 160 8.92 16.00 12.79
CA GLU A 160 9.11 17.12 13.72
C GLU A 160 10.25 16.86 14.70
N GLN A 161 10.32 15.66 15.27
CA GLN A 161 11.41 15.27 16.17
C GLN A 161 12.76 15.27 15.42
N ALA A 162 12.78 14.73 14.21
CA ALA A 162 13.97 14.76 13.36
C ALA A 162 14.41 16.19 13.02
N ARG A 163 13.45 17.09 12.82
CA ARG A 163 13.71 18.51 12.61
C ARG A 163 14.31 19.15 13.87
N GLU A 164 13.75 18.90 15.04
CA GLU A 164 14.22 19.44 16.32
C GLU A 164 15.65 19.00 16.63
N GLU A 165 15.96 17.71 16.49
CA GLU A 165 17.32 17.20 16.70
C GLU A 165 18.32 17.80 15.69
N LEU A 166 17.90 17.97 14.44
CA LEU A 166 18.72 18.64 13.43
C LEU A 166 18.94 20.13 13.74
N MET A 167 17.93 20.83 14.28
CA MET A 167 18.08 22.23 14.74
C MET A 167 19.02 22.31 15.93
N LYS A 168 18.88 21.40 16.90
CA LYS A 168 19.66 21.37 18.12
C LYS A 168 21.15 21.14 17.85
N GLN A 169 21.47 20.24 16.92
CA GLN A 169 22.86 19.89 16.64
C GLN A 169 23.56 20.89 15.71
N PHE A 170 22.84 21.47 14.73
CA PHE A 170 23.44 22.28 13.68
C PHE A 170 23.00 23.76 13.68
N GLY A 171 22.10 24.18 14.57
CA GLY A 171 21.60 25.56 14.64
C GLY A 171 20.80 25.99 13.41
N LEU A 172 20.22 25.04 12.67
CA LEU A 172 19.57 25.28 11.38
C LEU A 172 18.05 25.45 11.52
N SER A 173 17.48 26.40 10.77
CA SER A 173 16.03 26.53 10.60
C SER A 173 15.58 26.03 9.22
N VAL A 174 15.00 24.83 9.22
CA VAL A 174 14.49 24.11 8.04
C VAL A 174 12.98 23.93 8.19
N ALA A 175 12.24 24.09 7.09
CA ALA A 175 10.81 23.80 7.05
C ALA A 175 10.56 22.29 6.94
N ILE A 176 9.48 21.77 7.53
CA ILE A 176 9.13 20.34 7.51
C ILE A 176 9.05 19.81 6.08
N SER A 177 8.45 20.58 5.15
CA SER A 177 8.37 20.21 3.73
C SER A 177 9.75 20.08 3.07
N SER A 178 10.68 20.98 3.39
CA SER A 178 12.06 20.91 2.87
C SER A 178 12.83 19.73 3.44
N LEU A 179 12.60 19.41 4.72
CA LEU A 179 13.19 18.24 5.37
C LEU A 179 12.65 16.95 4.75
N TYR A 180 11.34 16.86 4.51
CA TYR A 180 10.72 15.70 3.85
C TYR A 180 11.32 15.43 2.47
N VAL A 181 11.43 16.47 1.62
CA VAL A 181 12.05 16.35 0.29
C VAL A 181 13.51 15.91 0.40
N HIS A 182 14.25 16.40 1.38
CA HIS A 182 15.64 15.98 1.58
C HIS A 182 15.74 14.53 2.05
N ILE A 183 14.84 14.08 2.92
CA ILE A 183 14.78 12.69 3.39
C ILE A 183 14.46 11.74 2.23
N SER A 184 13.48 12.08 1.40
CA SER A 184 13.10 11.24 0.27
C SER A 184 14.15 11.25 -0.85
N GLU A 185 14.66 12.41 -1.25
CA GLU A 185 15.57 12.53 -2.40
C GLU A 185 17.04 12.29 -2.07
N LYS A 186 17.50 12.67 -0.87
CA LYS A 186 18.93 12.61 -0.50
C LYS A 186 19.26 11.50 0.48
N CYS A 187 18.35 11.19 1.40
CA CYS A 187 18.52 10.04 2.29
C CYS A 187 17.96 8.74 1.70
N CYS A 188 17.19 8.83 0.60
CA CYS A 188 16.54 7.69 -0.04
C CYS A 188 15.62 6.89 0.91
N LEU A 189 15.06 7.56 1.92
CA LEU A 189 14.16 6.95 2.89
C LEU A 189 12.70 7.10 2.44
N THR A 190 11.91 6.05 2.64
CA THR A 190 10.48 6.02 2.31
C THR A 190 9.67 5.62 3.54
N LEU A 191 8.54 6.28 3.76
CA LEU A 191 7.62 5.92 4.84
C LEU A 191 6.87 4.63 4.49
N LYS A 192 7.02 3.60 5.33
CA LYS A 192 6.35 2.30 5.19
C LYS A 192 5.49 2.02 6.42
N GLN A 193 4.48 1.17 6.26
CA GLN A 193 3.73 0.65 7.40
C GLN A 193 4.66 -0.28 8.21
N ALA A 194 4.90 0.07 9.48
CA ALA A 194 5.66 -0.77 10.38
C ALA A 194 4.89 -2.08 10.68
N SER A 195 5.52 -3.22 10.44
CA SER A 195 5.01 -4.51 10.91
C SER A 195 5.38 -4.68 12.39
N LYS A 196 4.47 -5.27 13.17
CA LYS A 196 4.78 -5.65 14.55
C LYS A 196 5.76 -6.82 14.50
N TYR A 197 6.97 -6.61 15.00
CA TYR A 197 8.00 -7.63 15.09
C TYR A 197 8.29 -7.92 16.55
N THR A 198 7.95 -9.12 17.03
CA THR A 198 8.20 -9.51 18.42
C THR A 198 9.66 -9.88 18.60
N ILE A 199 10.33 -9.28 19.58
CA ILE A 199 11.74 -9.55 19.94
C ILE A 199 11.97 -11.05 20.18
N GLU A 200 10.97 -11.76 20.72
CA GLU A 200 11.02 -13.21 20.95
C GLU A 200 11.23 -14.04 19.68
N ARG A 201 10.94 -13.50 18.48
CA ARG A 201 11.21 -14.20 17.21
C ARG A 201 12.71 -14.38 16.94
N ASP A 202 13.53 -13.44 17.43
CA ASP A 202 14.98 -13.45 17.29
C ASP A 202 15.69 -13.99 18.54
N ALA A 203 14.93 -14.37 19.57
CA ALA A 203 15.51 -15.01 20.74
C ALA A 203 16.24 -16.29 20.29
N PRO A 204 17.48 -16.53 20.76
CA PRO A 204 18.29 -17.67 20.32
C PRO A 204 17.57 -19.01 20.55
N ARG A 205 16.76 -19.08 21.62
CA ARG A 205 15.89 -20.23 21.90
C ARG A 205 14.89 -20.48 20.76
N THR A 206 14.18 -19.46 20.28
CA THR A 206 13.16 -19.60 19.22
C THR A 206 13.79 -19.97 17.89
N LEU A 207 14.96 -19.40 17.57
CA LEU A 207 15.72 -19.73 16.37
C LEU A 207 16.18 -21.20 16.39
N ASN A 208 16.73 -21.67 17.51
CA ASN A 208 17.14 -23.07 17.67
C ASN A 208 15.95 -24.02 17.56
N LEU A 209 14.82 -23.72 18.21
CA LEU A 209 13.62 -24.55 18.11
C LEU A 209 13.09 -24.65 16.68
N ARG A 210 13.09 -23.55 15.92
CA ARG A 210 12.71 -23.56 14.50
C ARG A 210 13.67 -24.42 13.67
N TYR A 211 14.96 -24.28 13.91
CA TYR A 211 15.99 -25.06 13.22
C TYR A 211 15.82 -26.56 13.47
N GLU A 212 15.65 -26.97 14.73
CA GLU A 212 15.42 -28.36 15.11
C GLU A 212 14.15 -28.94 14.50
N ILE A 213 13.04 -28.17 14.50
CA ILE A 213 11.77 -28.60 13.91
C ILE A 213 11.91 -28.78 12.40
N ILE A 214 12.55 -27.82 11.71
CA ILE A 214 12.77 -27.91 10.26
C ILE A 214 13.62 -29.14 9.92
N ASN A 215 14.69 -29.40 10.66
CA ASN A 215 15.52 -30.58 10.43
C ASN A 215 14.72 -31.87 10.63
N LYS A 216 13.89 -31.96 11.68
CA LYS A 216 13.00 -33.11 11.89
C LYS A 216 12.02 -33.31 10.73
N TRP A 217 11.51 -32.23 10.14
CA TRP A 217 10.64 -32.31 8.97
C TRP A 217 11.37 -32.78 7.70
N ILE A 218 12.61 -32.33 7.52
CA ILE A 218 13.47 -32.80 6.41
C ILE A 218 13.76 -34.29 6.58
N GLU A 219 14.14 -34.74 7.78
CA GLU A 219 14.39 -36.15 8.09
C GLU A 219 13.13 -37.02 7.90
N ALA A 220 11.96 -36.49 8.24
CA ALA A 220 10.68 -37.17 8.04
C ALA A 220 10.19 -37.17 6.58
N GLY A 221 10.90 -36.52 5.64
CA GLY A 221 10.52 -36.47 4.23
C GLY A 221 9.25 -35.64 3.96
N VAL A 222 9.03 -34.59 4.76
CA VAL A 222 7.89 -33.69 4.60
C VAL A 222 8.04 -32.87 3.30
N ASP A 223 7.07 -33.00 2.40
CA ASP A 223 6.94 -32.26 1.15
C ASP A 223 5.65 -31.43 1.20
N PHE A 224 5.80 -30.12 1.45
CA PHE A 224 4.68 -29.18 1.58
C PHE A 224 3.73 -29.15 0.38
N GLN A 225 4.17 -29.62 -0.79
CA GLN A 225 3.32 -29.67 -1.99
C GLN A 225 2.54 -30.98 -2.13
N LYS A 226 2.96 -32.06 -1.48
CA LYS A 226 2.44 -33.40 -1.76
C LYS A 226 1.80 -34.09 -0.56
N ASN A 227 2.40 -34.00 0.61
CA ASN A 227 1.99 -34.79 1.79
C ASN A 227 1.59 -33.92 2.99
N CYS A 228 1.33 -32.63 2.78
CA CYS A 228 1.00 -31.69 3.84
C CYS A 228 -0.41 -31.12 3.72
N VAL A 229 -1.05 -31.01 4.88
CA VAL A 229 -2.30 -30.27 5.08
C VAL A 229 -2.04 -29.25 6.18
N PHE A 230 -2.43 -28.00 5.93
CA PHE A 230 -2.32 -26.89 6.86
C PHE A 230 -3.68 -26.62 7.47
N ILE A 231 -3.72 -26.58 8.80
CA ILE A 231 -4.91 -26.26 9.57
C ILE A 231 -4.61 -25.00 10.35
N ASP A 232 -5.45 -23.99 10.19
CA ASP A 232 -5.32 -22.74 10.94
C ASP A 232 -6.70 -22.18 11.30
N GLU A 233 -6.74 -21.42 12.40
CA GLU A 233 -7.94 -20.78 12.89
C GLU A 233 -7.87 -19.27 12.64
N ALA A 234 -8.87 -18.74 11.95
CA ALA A 234 -9.02 -17.31 11.70
C ALA A 234 -10.19 -16.74 12.52
N GLY A 235 -9.86 -15.88 13.49
CA GLY A 235 -10.84 -15.15 14.28
C GLY A 235 -11.32 -13.88 13.59
N PHE A 236 -12.63 -13.78 13.38
CA PHE A 236 -13.34 -12.63 12.87
C PHE A 236 -14.16 -11.99 13.99
N HIS A 237 -13.63 -10.90 14.53
CA HIS A 237 -14.40 -10.02 15.39
C HIS A 237 -15.41 -9.21 14.56
N SER A 238 -16.67 -9.19 14.98
CA SER A 238 -17.75 -8.38 14.40
C SER A 238 -17.43 -6.88 14.31
N GLN A 239 -16.56 -6.37 15.20
CA GLN A 239 -16.11 -4.98 15.18
C GLN A 239 -14.92 -4.72 14.24
N LEU A 240 -14.44 -5.73 13.47
CA LEU A 240 -13.48 -5.54 12.38
C LEU A 240 -14.17 -4.79 11.22
N MET A 241 -14.45 -3.51 11.43
CA MET A 241 -14.87 -2.61 10.37
C MET A 241 -13.66 -2.04 9.64
N ARG A 242 -13.87 -1.59 8.40
CA ARG A 242 -12.85 -0.89 7.61
C ARG A 242 -12.37 0.34 8.40
N GLY A 243 -11.08 0.39 8.74
CA GLY A 243 -10.47 1.51 9.49
C GLY A 243 -10.40 2.85 8.73
N ARG A 244 -11.01 2.97 7.55
CA ARG A 244 -11.06 4.17 6.72
C ARG A 244 -12.48 4.41 6.25
N ALA A 245 -13.00 5.60 6.50
CA ALA A 245 -14.33 6.05 6.10
C ALA A 245 -14.24 7.40 5.38
N TRP A 246 -15.23 7.70 4.54
CA TRP A 246 -15.33 8.96 3.82
C TRP A 246 -16.17 9.95 4.63
N SER A 247 -15.73 11.22 4.66
CA SER A 247 -16.49 12.34 5.21
C SER A 247 -16.16 13.61 4.42
N LYS A 248 -16.99 14.65 4.59
CA LYS A 248 -16.72 15.96 4.00
C LYS A 248 -15.39 16.51 4.55
N VAL A 249 -14.65 17.24 3.73
CA VAL A 249 -13.38 17.86 4.15
C VAL A 249 -13.62 18.75 5.37
N GLY A 250 -12.87 18.51 6.45
CA GLY A 250 -13.02 19.22 7.73
C GLY A 250 -14.05 18.61 8.70
N ALA A 251 -14.81 17.60 8.28
CA ALA A 251 -15.74 16.88 9.15
C ALA A 251 -15.19 15.50 9.54
N PRO A 252 -15.42 15.04 10.79
CA PRO A 252 -15.01 13.70 11.20
C PRO A 252 -15.81 12.64 10.44
N ALA A 253 -15.17 11.51 10.14
CA ALA A 253 -15.83 10.34 9.58
C ALA A 253 -16.28 9.42 10.72
N ASN A 254 -17.54 9.57 11.14
CA ASN A 254 -18.11 8.82 12.26
C ASN A 254 -18.83 7.57 11.74
N VAL A 255 -18.35 6.39 12.13
CA VAL A 255 -19.04 5.12 11.91
C VAL A 255 -19.71 4.72 13.21
N LYS A 256 -21.02 4.47 13.18
CA LYS A 256 -21.74 3.95 14.35
C LYS A 256 -21.40 2.48 14.51
N VAL A 257 -20.79 2.12 15.64
CA VAL A 257 -20.50 0.73 16.00
C VAL A 257 -21.46 0.32 17.11
N HIS A 258 -22.07 -0.86 17.00
CA HIS A 258 -22.90 -1.41 18.05
C HIS A 258 -22.01 -1.84 19.23
N THR A 259 -22.35 -1.38 20.44
CA THR A 259 -21.61 -1.68 21.68
C THR A 259 -21.88 -3.07 22.23
N GLN A 260 -22.87 -3.79 21.70
CA GLN A 260 -23.11 -5.17 22.08
C GLN A 260 -21.93 -6.02 21.59
N LYS A 261 -21.46 -6.93 22.45
CA LYS A 261 -20.48 -7.97 22.10
C LYS A 261 -21.14 -8.91 21.10
N ASP A 262 -21.19 -8.49 19.84
CA ASP A 262 -21.59 -9.37 18.75
C ASP A 262 -20.65 -10.58 18.71
N VAL A 263 -21.19 -11.71 18.27
CA VAL A 263 -20.54 -13.02 18.28
C VAL A 263 -19.18 -12.94 17.57
N ASN A 264 -18.10 -13.31 18.27
CA ASN A 264 -16.81 -13.57 17.64
C ASN A 264 -16.99 -14.79 16.74
N LEU A 265 -16.93 -14.59 15.43
CA LEU A 265 -16.95 -15.69 14.48
C LEU A 265 -15.52 -16.23 14.39
N SER A 266 -15.33 -17.54 14.53
CA SER A 266 -14.06 -18.15 14.17
C SER A 266 -14.28 -19.11 13.01
N MET A 267 -13.30 -19.20 12.11
CA MET A 267 -13.31 -20.16 11.02
C MET A 267 -12.05 -20.99 11.09
N ILE A 268 -12.19 -22.31 11.15
CA ILE A 268 -11.09 -23.24 11.01
C ILE A 268 -10.99 -23.62 9.54
N GLY A 269 -9.84 -23.35 8.95
CA GLY A 269 -9.54 -23.69 7.56
C GLY A 269 -8.55 -24.82 7.45
N CYS A 270 -8.83 -25.75 6.55
CA CYS A 270 -7.98 -26.87 6.20
C CYS A 270 -7.62 -26.78 4.71
N ILE A 271 -6.35 -26.53 4.40
CA ILE A 271 -5.85 -26.30 3.04
C ILE A 271 -4.65 -27.19 2.73
N CYS A 272 -4.49 -27.56 1.47
CA CYS A 272 -3.30 -28.22 0.95
C CYS A 272 -2.85 -27.54 -0.35
N ALA A 273 -1.73 -27.98 -0.92
CA ALA A 273 -1.23 -27.39 -2.17
C ALA A 273 -2.18 -27.56 -3.37
N ARG A 274 -3.13 -28.50 -3.31
CA ARG A 274 -4.15 -28.72 -4.34
C ARG A 274 -5.38 -27.81 -4.17
N GLY A 275 -5.51 -27.14 -3.03
CA GLY A 275 -6.62 -26.24 -2.75
C GLY A 275 -7.18 -26.41 -1.33
N ILE A 276 -8.42 -25.96 -1.18
CA ILE A 276 -9.15 -26.03 0.08
C ILE A 276 -9.70 -27.44 0.25
N ILE A 277 -9.45 -28.04 1.41
CA ILE A 277 -10.04 -29.34 1.78
C ILE A 277 -11.37 -29.11 2.50
N SER A 278 -11.39 -28.22 3.50
CA SER A 278 -12.59 -27.93 4.28
C SER A 278 -12.47 -26.58 5.01
N PHE A 279 -13.62 -25.95 5.27
CA PHE A 279 -13.75 -24.86 6.22
C PHE A 279 -14.91 -25.14 7.15
N THR A 280 -14.73 -24.88 8.44
CA THR A 280 -15.79 -25.01 9.42
C THR A 280 -15.90 -23.71 10.19
N LYS A 281 -17.13 -23.19 10.24
CA LYS A 281 -17.49 -22.08 11.12
C LYS A 281 -17.57 -22.61 12.54
N VAL A 282 -16.78 -22.03 13.43
CA VAL A 282 -16.86 -22.24 14.86
C VAL A 282 -17.66 -21.10 15.46
N ILE A 283 -18.84 -21.44 15.97
CA ILE A 283 -19.62 -20.53 16.79
C ILE A 283 -19.13 -20.74 18.23
N PRO A 284 -18.78 -19.68 18.97
CA PRO A 284 -18.40 -19.80 20.36
C PRO A 284 -19.56 -20.44 21.14
N LEU A 285 -19.26 -21.54 21.83
CA LEU A 285 -20.21 -22.27 22.66
C LEU A 285 -20.78 -21.34 23.73
N LYS A 286 -22.06 -21.51 24.08
CA LYS A 286 -22.61 -20.85 25.26
C LYS A 286 -21.90 -21.40 26.49
N ILE A 287 -21.75 -20.57 27.52
CA ILE A 287 -21.02 -20.93 28.75
C ILE A 287 -21.52 -22.27 29.34
N GLY A 288 -22.83 -22.52 29.33
CA GLY A 288 -23.40 -23.78 29.80
C GLY A 288 -23.05 -25.02 28.95
N ASP A 289 -22.90 -24.85 27.63
CA ASP A 289 -22.56 -25.95 26.70
C ASP A 289 -21.06 -26.30 26.80
N ALA A 290 -20.21 -25.29 27.03
CA ALA A 290 -18.78 -25.49 27.27
C ALA A 290 -18.52 -26.28 28.58
N GLU A 291 -19.25 -25.98 29.65
CA GLU A 291 -19.14 -26.71 30.93
C GLU A 291 -19.61 -28.17 30.83
N LEU A 292 -20.58 -28.47 29.95
CA LEU A 292 -21.03 -29.83 29.66
C LEU A 292 -19.95 -30.62 28.91
N ILE A 293 -19.36 -30.01 27.89
CA ILE A 293 -18.28 -30.61 27.08
C ILE A 293 -17.04 -30.88 27.94
N GLU A 294 -16.63 -29.94 28.80
CA GLU A 294 -15.48 -30.14 29.71
C GLU A 294 -15.71 -31.32 30.67
N LYS A 295 -16.93 -31.48 31.19
CA LYS A 295 -17.30 -32.63 32.04
C LYS A 295 -17.26 -33.94 31.26
N GLU A 296 -17.73 -33.95 30.02
CA GLU A 296 -17.77 -35.14 29.16
C GLU A 296 -16.35 -35.59 28.77
N PHE A 297 -15.48 -34.68 28.33
CA PHE A 297 -14.07 -34.98 28.04
C PHE A 297 -13.29 -35.46 29.27
N HIS A 298 -13.50 -34.86 30.45
CA HIS A 298 -12.88 -35.36 31.69
C HIS A 298 -13.39 -36.75 32.10
N SER A 299 -14.64 -37.07 31.79
CA SER A 299 -15.22 -38.39 32.05
C SER A 299 -14.65 -39.47 31.11
N GLU A 300 -14.43 -39.15 29.83
CA GLU A 300 -13.86 -40.08 28.85
C GLU A 300 -12.37 -40.39 29.12
N VAL A 301 -11.58 -39.39 29.49
CA VAL A 301 -10.17 -39.57 29.87
C VAL A 301 -10.05 -40.47 31.11
N SER A 302 -10.99 -40.34 32.06
CA SER A 302 -11.06 -41.19 33.25
C SER A 302 -11.54 -42.62 32.94
N ALA A 303 -12.44 -42.79 31.96
CA ALA A 303 -12.92 -44.10 31.51
C ALA A 303 -11.85 -44.87 30.71
N LYS A 304 -11.06 -44.20 29.86
CA LYS A 304 -9.92 -44.81 29.14
C LYS A 304 -8.81 -45.26 30.10
N LYS A 305 -8.55 -44.53 31.18
CA LYS A 305 -7.61 -44.96 32.24
C LYS A 305 -8.04 -46.24 32.97
N LYS A 306 -9.35 -46.49 33.14
CA LYS A 306 -9.85 -47.72 33.77
C LYS A 306 -9.78 -48.95 32.86
N LYS A 307 -9.90 -48.79 31.54
CA LYS A 307 -9.80 -49.89 30.57
C LYS A 307 -8.36 -50.34 30.27
N ALA A 308 -7.35 -49.53 30.60
CA ALA A 308 -5.94 -49.87 30.40
C ALA A 308 -5.31 -50.62 31.60
N GLN A 309 -6.10 -50.97 32.63
CA GLN A 309 -5.64 -51.66 33.85
C GLN A 309 -6.24 -53.07 34.02
N HIS A 310 -6.77 -53.67 32.96
CA HIS A 310 -7.19 -55.07 32.94
C HIS A 310 -6.52 -55.83 31.80
#